data_AF-A0A924QNI3-F1
#
_entry.id   AF-A0A924QNI3-F1
#
_cell.length_a   1.000
_cell.length_b   1.000
_cell.length_c   1.000
_cell.angle_alpha   90.00
_cell.angle_beta   90.00
_cell.angle_gamma   90.00
#
_symmetry.space_group_name_H-M   'P 1'
#
loop_
_entity.id
_entity.type
_entity.pdbx_description
1 polymer ?
#
loop_
_entity_poly.entity_id
_entity_poly.type
_entity_poly.pdbx_seq_one_letter_code
_entity_poly.pdbx_strand_id
1 'polypeptide(L)'
;MKQVVAFFSCLFIGFLSFSQTSYFDNQRGNFRVANAIKTKEDTLKKQFEKANLQWPPKQVYVRSFKYDSQLEVWVRNNSKEVFKLFKTYKVCALSGAMGPKRI
;
A
#
# COMPACT_ATOMS: atom_id res chain seq x y z
N MET A 1 -50.55 1.02 -3.07
CA MET A 1 -49.68 1.51 -1.98
C MET A 1 -48.44 0.64 -1.78
N LYS A 2 -48.55 -0.67 -1.51
CA LYS A 2 -47.39 -1.56 -1.30
C LYS A 2 -46.35 -1.54 -2.43
N GLN A 3 -46.80 -1.52 -3.69
CA GLN A 3 -45.88 -1.50 -4.84
C GLN A 3 -45.16 -0.15 -5.04
N VAL A 4 -45.80 0.96 -4.66
CA VAL A 4 -45.18 2.29 -4.70
C VAL A 4 -44.13 2.39 -3.60
N VAL A 5 -44.42 1.89 -2.39
CA VAL A 5 -43.45 1.83 -1.29
C VAL A 5 -42.26 0.92 -1.64
N ALA A 6 -42.51 -0.22 -2.28
CA ALA A 6 -41.44 -1.11 -2.74
C ALA A 6 -40.54 -0.44 -3.79
N PHE A 7 -41.13 0.30 -4.74
CA PHE A 7 -40.39 1.03 -5.77
C PHE A 7 -39.50 2.13 -5.17
N PHE A 8 -40.05 2.96 -4.27
CA PHE A 8 -39.27 3.99 -3.58
C PHE A 8 -38.19 3.39 -2.66
N SER A 9 -38.46 2.24 -2.03
CA SER A 9 -37.47 1.54 -1.20
C SER A 9 -36.32 0.97 -2.05
N CYS A 10 -36.60 0.37 -3.21
CA CYS A 10 -35.56 -0.06 -4.17
C CYS A 10 -34.74 1.12 -4.70
N LEU A 11 -35.37 2.26 -5.00
CA LEU A 11 -34.69 3.45 -5.49
C LEU A 11 -33.72 4.03 -4.44
N PHE A 12 -34.11 3.97 -3.16
CA PHE A 12 -33.29 4.42 -2.04
C PHE A 12 -32.07 3.51 -1.80
N ILE A 13 -32.22 2.19 -1.95
CA ILE A 13 -31.11 1.22 -1.84
C ILE A 13 -30.10 1.40 -2.99
N GLY A 14 -30.57 1.73 -4.20
CA GLY A 14 -29.70 2.00 -5.35
C GLY A 14 -28.76 3.20 -5.13
N PHE A 15 -29.22 4.25 -4.43
CA PHE A 15 -28.40 5.42 -4.11
C PHE A 15 -27.32 5.16 -3.05
N LEU A 16 -27.55 4.22 -2.13
CA LEU A 16 -26.57 3.85 -1.09
C LEU A 16 -25.41 2.97 -1.61
N SER A 17 -25.50 2.48 -2.85
CA SER A 17 -24.53 1.53 -3.41
C SER A 17 -23.27 2.19 -4.00
N PHE A 18 -23.14 3.52 -3.96
CA PHE A 18 -21.93 4.20 -4.38
C PHE A 18 -20.85 4.14 -3.29
N SER A 19 -19.91 3.22 -3.44
CA SER A 19 -18.69 3.19 -2.62
C SER A 19 -17.79 4.38 -2.95
N GLN A 20 -17.10 4.90 -1.94
CA GLN A 20 -16.01 5.87 -2.14
C GLN A 20 -14.92 5.30 -3.06
N THR A 21 -14.33 6.16 -3.90
CA THR A 21 -13.15 5.81 -4.69
C THR A 21 -11.98 5.53 -3.76
N SER A 22 -11.07 4.63 -4.15
CA SER A 22 -9.91 4.37 -3.28
C SER A 22 -9.02 5.62 -3.22
N TYR A 23 -8.47 5.91 -2.05
CA TYR A 23 -7.51 7.01 -1.87
C TYR A 23 -6.38 6.93 -2.90
N PHE A 24 -5.91 5.71 -3.19
CA PHE A 24 -4.83 5.49 -4.16
C PHE A 24 -5.22 5.89 -5.58
N ASP A 25 -6.46 5.63 -6.01
CA ASP A 25 -6.92 6.03 -7.35
C ASP A 25 -6.91 7.55 -7.51
N ASN A 26 -7.31 8.29 -6.47
CA ASN A 26 -7.22 9.76 -6.46
C ASN A 26 -5.75 10.23 -6.49
N GLN A 27 -4.84 9.53 -5.78
CA GLN A 27 -3.42 9.87 -5.77
C GLN A 27 -2.72 9.65 -7.12
N ARG A 28 -3.19 8.71 -7.96
CA ARG A 28 -2.57 8.46 -9.29
C ARG A 28 -2.65 9.67 -10.22
N GLY A 29 -3.62 10.56 -10.03
CA GLY A 29 -3.71 11.81 -10.79
C GLY A 29 -2.63 12.84 -10.43
N ASN A 30 -1.97 12.70 -9.27
CA ASN A 30 -0.88 13.60 -8.89
C ASN A 30 0.37 13.31 -9.71
N PHE A 31 0.95 14.35 -10.32
CA PHE A 31 2.13 14.24 -11.19
C PHE A 31 3.29 13.46 -10.55
N ARG A 32 3.58 13.68 -9.26
CA ARG A 32 4.68 13.01 -8.56
C ARG A 32 4.44 11.51 -8.44
N VAL A 33 3.21 11.11 -8.13
CA VAL A 33 2.81 9.71 -7.97
C VAL A 33 2.77 9.02 -9.33
N ALA A 34 2.17 9.65 -10.34
CA ALA A 34 2.13 9.15 -11.72
C ALA A 34 3.55 8.89 -12.26
N ASN A 35 4.48 9.83 -12.05
CA ASN A 35 5.86 9.67 -12.49
C ASN A 35 6.58 8.53 -11.73
N ALA A 36 6.36 8.39 -10.42
CA ALA A 36 6.92 7.30 -9.64
C ALA A 36 6.43 5.92 -10.14
N ILE A 37 5.14 5.78 -10.42
CA ILE A 37 4.55 4.56 -10.97
C ILE A 37 5.15 4.27 -12.36
N LYS A 38 5.10 5.26 -13.27
CA LYS A 38 5.64 5.13 -14.63
C LYS A 38 7.10 4.67 -14.66
N THR A 39 7.92 5.20 -13.75
CA THR A 39 9.37 4.95 -13.75
C THR A 39 9.79 3.70 -12.97
N LYS A 40 8.98 3.21 -12.03
CA LYS A 40 9.39 2.14 -11.10
C LYS A 40 8.55 0.87 -11.16
N GLU A 41 7.32 0.91 -11.66
CA GLU A 41 6.40 -0.24 -11.57
C GLU A 41 6.94 -1.49 -12.28
N ASP A 42 7.42 -1.37 -13.52
CA ASP A 42 8.01 -2.49 -14.27
C ASP A 42 9.20 -3.12 -13.53
N THR A 43 10.09 -2.26 -13.00
CA THR A 43 11.24 -2.72 -12.21
C THR A 43 10.81 -3.44 -10.94
N LEU A 44 9.77 -2.96 -10.26
CA LEU A 44 9.24 -3.64 -9.06
C LEU A 44 8.60 -4.98 -9.41
N LYS A 45 7.80 -5.07 -10.47
CA LYS A 45 7.22 -6.34 -10.95
C LYS A 45 8.29 -7.40 -11.16
N LYS A 46 9.36 -7.06 -11.88
CA LYS A 46 10.50 -7.95 -12.13
C LYS A 46 11.26 -8.33 -10.84
N GLN A 47 11.41 -7.40 -9.89
CA GLN A 47 12.04 -7.69 -8.60
C GLN A 47 11.20 -8.64 -7.75
N PHE A 48 9.88 -8.47 -7.76
CA PHE A 48 8.94 -9.36 -7.05
C PHE A 48 8.96 -10.77 -7.65
N GLU A 49 8.88 -10.88 -8.97
CA GLU A 49 8.96 -12.14 -9.69
C GLU A 49 10.27 -12.88 -9.38
N LYS A 50 11.41 -12.19 -9.45
CA LYS A 50 12.73 -12.75 -9.10
C LYS A 50 12.80 -13.24 -7.65
N ALA A 51 12.08 -12.61 -6.74
CA ALA A 51 12.02 -12.99 -5.33
C ALA A 51 10.95 -14.06 -5.03
N ASN A 52 10.26 -14.59 -6.04
CA ASN A 52 9.09 -15.48 -5.89
C ASN A 52 8.02 -14.86 -4.98
N LEU A 53 7.75 -13.58 -5.18
CA LEU A 53 6.73 -12.79 -4.47
C LEU A 53 5.65 -12.34 -5.45
N GLN A 54 4.40 -12.26 -4.98
CA GLN A 54 3.29 -11.80 -5.82
C GLN A 54 3.23 -10.27 -5.86
N TRP A 55 3.07 -9.73 -7.07
CA TRP A 55 2.80 -8.31 -7.27
C TRP A 55 1.31 -8.06 -7.57
N PRO A 56 0.70 -6.96 -7.09
CA PRO A 56 1.21 -6.07 -6.06
C PRO A 56 1.09 -6.69 -4.65
N PRO A 57 1.97 -6.34 -3.70
CA PRO A 57 1.84 -6.81 -2.32
C PRO A 57 0.53 -6.30 -1.71
N LYS A 58 -0.18 -7.17 -1.01
CA LYS A 58 -1.42 -6.78 -0.31
C LYS A 58 -1.14 -6.16 1.05
N GLN A 59 -0.05 -6.56 1.69
CA GLN A 59 0.40 -6.03 2.97
C GLN A 59 1.90 -5.80 2.93
N VAL A 60 2.31 -4.66 3.49
CA VAL A 60 3.70 -4.22 3.55
C VAL A 60 4.02 -3.91 5.01
N TYR A 61 5.15 -4.41 5.49
CA TYR A 61 5.73 -4.10 6.78
C TYR A 61 7.12 -3.52 6.57
N VAL A 62 7.38 -2.37 7.17
CA VAL A 62 8.68 -1.70 7.08
C VAL A 62 9.30 -1.68 8.47
N ARG A 63 10.55 -2.12 8.58
CA ARG A 63 11.32 -2.01 9.82
C ARG A 63 12.69 -1.41 9.56
N SER A 64 13.18 -0.64 10.52
CA SER A 64 14.45 0.10 10.40
C SER A 64 15.35 -0.26 11.58
N PHE A 65 16.59 -0.62 11.27
CA PHE A 65 17.66 -0.87 12.23
C PHE A 65 18.58 0.35 12.23
N LYS A 66 18.37 1.25 13.20
CA LYS A 66 19.07 2.54 13.26
C LYS A 66 20.58 2.38 13.42
N TYR A 67 21.02 1.41 14.22
CA TYR A 67 22.44 1.13 14.44
C TYR A 67 23.11 0.64 13.14
N ASP A 68 22.51 -0.37 12.49
CA ASP A 68 23.03 -0.98 11.28
C ASP A 68 22.82 -0.14 10.01
N SER A 69 22.07 0.95 10.11
CA SER A 69 21.65 1.78 8.96
C SER A 69 20.94 0.98 7.87
N GLN A 70 20.07 0.04 8.27
CA GLN A 70 19.30 -0.81 7.36
C GLN A 70 17.81 -0.52 7.46
N LEU A 71 17.17 -0.34 6.32
CA LEU A 71 15.72 -0.26 6.19
C LEU A 71 15.22 -1.46 5.39
N GLU A 72 14.43 -2.30 6.03
CA GLU A 72 13.90 -3.50 5.41
C GLU A 72 12.42 -3.34 5.04
N VAL A 73 12.08 -3.84 3.87
CA VAL A 73 10.71 -3.93 3.35
C VAL A 73 10.32 -5.39 3.27
N TRP A 74 9.27 -5.74 4.00
CA TRP A 74 8.70 -7.06 4.11
C TRP A 74 7.29 -7.07 3.52
N VAL A 75 6.90 -8.16 2.87
CA VAL A 75 5.59 -8.26 2.21
C VAL A 75 4.91 -9.60 2.45
N ARG A 76 3.58 -9.62 2.34
CA ARG A 76 2.74 -10.83 2.25
C ARG A 76 1.43 -10.56 1.50
N ASN A 77 0.76 -11.61 1.04
CA ASN A 77 -0.47 -11.46 0.24
C ASN A 77 -1.76 -11.63 1.03
N ASN A 78 -1.70 -12.31 2.18
CA ASN A 78 -2.85 -12.48 3.06
C ASN A 78 -2.40 -12.64 4.52
N SER A 79 -3.35 -12.54 5.45
CA SER A 79 -3.08 -12.57 6.88
C SER A 79 -2.60 -13.92 7.42
N LYS A 80 -2.77 -15.01 6.65
CA LYS A 80 -2.31 -16.37 7.01
C LYS A 80 -0.86 -16.62 6.63
N GLU A 81 -0.32 -15.84 5.68
CA GLU A 81 1.08 -15.93 5.27
C GLU A 81 2.02 -15.22 6.25
N VAL A 82 3.23 -15.78 6.38
CA VAL A 82 4.35 -15.11 7.06
C VAL A 82 4.93 -14.05 6.12
N PHE A 83 5.34 -12.93 6.69
CA PHE A 83 6.06 -11.89 5.95
C PHE A 83 7.38 -12.42 5.39
N LYS A 84 7.66 -12.08 4.13
CA LYS A 84 8.93 -12.38 3.46
C LYS A 84 9.70 -11.10 3.19
N LEU A 85 11.02 -11.14 3.36
CA LEU A 85 11.89 -10.01 3.05
C LEU A 85 11.87 -9.78 1.54
N PHE A 86 11.44 -8.59 1.12
CA PHE A 86 11.49 -8.17 -0.28
C PHE A 86 12.81 -7.45 -0.59
N LYS A 87 13.18 -6.48 0.25
CA LYS A 87 14.32 -5.62 -0.04
C LYS A 87 14.89 -4.96 1.20
N THR A 88 16.20 -4.81 1.23
CA THR A 88 16.92 -4.00 2.23
C THR A 88 17.54 -2.80 1.53
N TYR A 89 17.34 -1.62 2.10
CA TYR A 89 17.94 -0.37 1.67
C TYR A 89 18.93 0.12 2.73
N LYS A 90 20.02 0.76 2.29
CA LYS A 90 20.88 1.52 3.19
C LYS A 90 20.19 2.83 3.57
N VAL A 91 20.19 3.17 4.85
CA VAL A 91 19.74 4.48 5.33
C VAL A 91 20.78 5.52 4.94
N CYS A 92 20.38 6.53 4.16
CA CYS A 92 21.30 7.55 3.63
C CYS A 92 21.71 8.61 4.68
N ALA A 93 20.85 8.86 5.66
CA ALA A 93 21.08 9.85 6.71
C ALA A 93 20.40 9.43 8.01
N LEU A 94 21.10 9.60 9.13
CA LEU A 94 20.59 9.35 10.48
C LEU A 94 20.28 10.68 11.16
N SER A 95 19.14 10.75 11.85
CA SER A 95 18.77 11.93 12.63
C SER A 95 19.18 11.75 14.10
N GLY A 96 19.94 12.72 14.61
CA GLY A 96 20.37 12.79 16.00
C GLY A 96 21.28 11.64 16.43
N ALA A 97 21.42 11.47 17.74
CA ALA A 97 22.20 10.38 18.34
C ALA A 97 21.39 9.08 18.46
N MET A 98 22.07 7.98 18.81
CA MET A 98 21.42 6.73 19.19
C MET A 98 20.56 6.88 20.44
N GLY A 99 19.53 6.05 20.56
CA GLY A 99 18.55 6.08 21.65
C GLY A 99 17.16 6.61 21.19
N PRO A 100 16.21 6.67 22.14
CA PRO A 100 14.85 7.14 21.87
C PRO A 100 14.84 8.58 21.34
N LYS A 101 13.94 8.87 20.40
CA LYS A 101 13.70 10.25 19.97
C LYS A 101 13.15 11.03 21.17
N ARG A 102 13.89 12.04 21.63
CA ARG A 102 13.40 13.01 22.61
C ARG A 102 12.55 14.04 21.86
N ILE A 103 11.38 14.37 22.41
CA ILE A 103 10.50 15.45 21.93
C ILE A 103 11.08 16.77 22.39
#